data_AF-A0A927KMP4-F1
#
_entry.id   AF-A0A927KMP4-F1
#
_cell.length_a   1.000
_cell.length_b   1.000
_cell.length_c   1.000
_cell.angle_alpha   90.00
_cell.angle_beta   90.00
_cell.angle_gamma   90.00
#
_symmetry.space_group_name_H-M   'P 1'
#
loop_
_entity.id
_entity.type
_entity.pdbx_description
1 polymer ?
#
loop_
_entity_poly.entity_id
_entity_poly.type
_entity_poly.pdbx_seq_one_letter_code
_entity_poly.pdbx_strand_id
1 'polypeptide(L)'
;MDPVPSNISKTYPKRGPLQQFRLSEGAAFRCFRCGEAKKSKLITLYSSDWSRKLCNGCYGRLLSLYEIKAGTATDDLRAEQLAEALLSLVSADQLRQAERTFRASEKRAEVLAPHSLRFVATAEHVATQLESDPQLEWSPAVIGLCKAVEAEVVSRILIPLALLTANQDLSDDKKDKDIGRIAAYCIDTERKPPELGTFAHFLQTVIHSKDRRETSTLIRCFLELTRKWTGSTWILDPQGLRYALAILTASYRNRAAHIDELSRQDYADCRQHTFGKEGLVWQLVVSTETHK
;
A
#
# COMPACT_ATOMS: atom_id res chain seq x y z
N MET A 1 7.25 14.62 31.66
CA MET A 1 8.29 13.63 31.30
C MET A 1 8.42 12.67 32.46
N ASP A 2 8.28 11.37 32.22
CA ASP A 2 8.59 10.36 33.25
C ASP A 2 10.10 10.38 33.54
N PRO A 3 10.52 10.24 34.80
CA PRO A 3 11.94 10.25 35.15
C PRO A 3 12.66 9.02 34.57
N VAL A 4 13.89 9.24 34.09
CA VAL A 4 14.79 8.17 33.63
C VAL A 4 15.10 7.24 34.81
N PRO A 5 14.89 5.91 34.69
CA PRO A 5 15.24 4.99 35.75
C PRO A 5 16.75 4.99 36.00
N SER A 6 17.17 5.14 37.26
CA SER A 6 18.58 5.10 37.68
C SER A 6 19.19 3.69 37.65
N ASN A 7 18.39 2.66 37.33
CA ASN A 7 18.74 1.25 37.46
C ASN A 7 18.97 0.53 36.11
N ILE A 8 19.40 1.26 35.07
CA ILE A 8 19.71 0.69 33.75
C ILE A 8 21.04 -0.08 33.83
N SER A 9 21.00 -1.40 33.61
CA SER A 9 22.18 -2.28 33.61
C SER A 9 22.81 -2.44 32.22
N LYS A 10 22.06 -2.21 31.14
CA LYS A 10 22.56 -2.29 29.76
C LYS A 10 21.73 -1.42 28.82
N THR A 11 22.39 -0.72 27.91
CA THR A 11 21.76 -0.02 26.78
C THR A 11 22.12 -0.75 25.49
N TYR A 12 21.12 -1.13 24.70
CA TYR A 12 21.33 -1.77 23.39
C TYR A 12 21.55 -0.70 22.30
N PRO A 13 22.06 -1.05 21.12
CA PRO A 13 22.14 -0.08 20.02
C PRO A 13 20.76 0.44 19.61
N LYS A 14 20.69 1.72 19.26
CA LYS A 14 19.49 2.35 18.69
C LYS A 14 19.17 1.74 17.32
N ARG A 15 17.89 1.49 17.04
CA ARG A 15 17.39 1.03 15.74
C ARG A 15 16.20 1.88 15.31
N GLY A 16 16.44 2.86 14.44
CA GLY A 16 15.43 3.87 14.09
C GLY A 16 14.99 4.66 15.33
N PRO A 17 13.68 4.83 15.59
CA PRO A 17 13.19 5.49 16.80
C PRO A 17 13.23 4.58 18.04
N LEU A 18 13.63 3.31 17.90
CA LEU A 18 13.58 2.33 18.98
C LEU A 18 14.92 2.28 19.74
N GLN A 19 14.83 2.43 21.05
CA GLN A 19 15.99 2.32 21.96
C GLN A 19 15.66 1.35 23.10
N GLN A 20 16.33 0.20 23.14
CA GLN A 20 16.09 -0.81 24.18
C GLN A 20 17.09 -0.68 25.34
N PHE A 21 16.57 -0.87 26.56
CA PHE A 21 17.30 -0.88 27.81
C PHE A 21 17.01 -2.16 28.59
N ARG A 22 18.02 -2.64 29.32
CA ARG A 22 17.86 -3.64 30.36
C ARG A 22 18.01 -2.96 31.71
N LEU A 23 17.03 -3.17 32.58
CA LEU A 23 17.05 -2.75 33.97
C LEU A 23 17.62 -3.88 34.84
N SER A 24 18.21 -3.53 35.98
CA SER A 24 18.68 -4.49 36.99
C SER A 24 17.52 -5.34 37.55
N GLU A 25 16.36 -4.71 37.72
CA GLU A 25 15.15 -5.30 38.27
C GLU A 25 13.94 -5.15 37.33
N GLY A 26 12.93 -6.00 37.54
CA GLY A 26 11.73 -5.97 36.70
C GLY A 26 10.84 -4.79 37.06
N ALA A 27 10.67 -3.85 36.14
CA ALA A 27 9.79 -2.70 36.33
C ALA A 27 8.41 -2.95 35.73
N ALA A 28 7.37 -2.50 36.42
CA ALA A 28 6.01 -2.46 35.89
C ALA A 28 5.83 -1.20 35.03
N PHE A 29 5.18 -1.34 33.89
CA PHE A 29 4.83 -0.23 33.01
C PHE A 29 3.60 -0.59 32.18
N ARG A 30 2.92 0.43 31.67
CA ARG A 30 1.89 0.25 30.64
C ARG A 30 2.55 0.35 29.28
N CYS A 31 2.33 -0.63 28.41
CA CYS A 31 2.85 -0.55 27.06
C CYS A 31 2.13 0.56 26.30
N PHE A 32 2.90 1.49 25.78
CA PHE A 32 2.45 2.61 24.97
C PHE A 32 1.72 2.20 23.69
N ARG A 33 1.98 0.98 23.15
CA ARG A 33 1.44 0.51 21.86
C ARG A 33 0.28 -0.48 21.96
N CYS A 34 0.16 -1.21 23.06
CA CYS A 34 -0.97 -2.14 23.21
C CYS A 34 -1.83 -1.80 24.41
N GLY A 35 -1.55 -0.71 25.12
CA GLY A 35 -2.23 -0.32 26.34
C GLY A 35 -2.08 -1.31 27.51
N GLU A 36 -1.53 -2.50 27.32
CA GLU A 36 -1.47 -3.56 28.33
C GLU A 36 -0.47 -3.25 29.44
N ALA A 37 -0.82 -3.60 30.69
CA ALA A 37 0.11 -3.58 31.81
C ALA A 37 1.14 -4.72 31.66
N LYS A 38 2.42 -4.41 31.83
CA LYS A 38 3.54 -5.34 31.68
C LYS A 38 4.49 -5.20 32.85
N LYS A 39 5.24 -6.27 33.15
CA LYS A 39 6.37 -6.27 34.07
C LYS A 39 7.56 -6.94 33.37
N SER A 40 8.67 -6.22 33.21
CA SER A 40 9.83 -6.72 32.46
C SER A 40 11.12 -6.04 32.92
N LYS A 41 12.25 -6.75 32.77
CA LYS A 41 13.59 -6.16 32.87
C LYS A 41 14.02 -5.47 31.57
N LEU A 42 13.38 -5.80 30.45
CA LEU A 42 13.60 -5.15 29.16
C LEU A 42 12.50 -4.12 28.90
N ILE A 43 12.91 -2.89 28.65
CA ILE A 43 12.04 -1.78 28.26
C ILE A 43 12.60 -1.17 26.99
N THR A 44 11.76 -0.99 25.98
CA THR A 44 12.11 -0.21 24.80
C THR A 44 11.41 1.14 24.85
N LEU A 45 12.11 2.21 24.52
CA LEU A 45 11.53 3.53 24.31
C LEU A 45 11.32 3.80 22.84
N TYR A 46 10.22 4.47 22.53
CA TYR A 46 9.95 5.02 21.21
C TYR A 46 10.34 6.50 21.18
N SER A 47 11.14 6.89 20.19
CA SER A 47 11.63 8.25 19.96
C SER A 47 12.28 8.88 21.21
N SER A 48 13.00 8.05 21.97
CA SER A 48 13.66 8.44 23.23
C SER A 48 12.74 8.98 24.32
N ASP A 49 11.42 8.74 24.22
CA ASP A 49 10.43 9.24 25.17
C ASP A 49 10.08 8.17 26.23
N TRP A 50 10.37 8.47 27.49
CA TRP A 50 10.08 7.60 28.64
C TRP A 50 8.60 7.43 28.95
N SER A 51 7.73 8.28 28.42
CA SER A 51 6.28 8.05 28.44
C SER A 51 5.86 7.00 27.41
N ARG A 52 6.68 6.77 26.37
CA ARG A 52 6.41 5.85 25.25
C ARG A 52 7.15 4.52 25.40
N LYS A 53 6.88 3.82 26.52
CA LYS A 53 7.48 2.52 26.85
C LYS A 53 6.81 1.37 26.09
N LEU A 54 7.58 0.57 25.37
CA LEU A 54 7.10 -0.57 24.58
C LEU A 54 7.40 -1.89 25.29
N CYS A 55 6.45 -2.83 25.19
CA CYS A 55 6.68 -4.22 25.57
C CYS A 55 7.50 -4.96 24.49
N ASN A 56 8.12 -6.08 24.86
CA ASN A 56 8.98 -6.84 23.94
C ASN A 56 8.25 -7.30 22.67
N GLY A 57 6.98 -7.70 22.76
CA GLY A 57 6.19 -8.09 21.59
C GLY A 57 5.93 -6.92 20.64
N CYS A 58 5.54 -5.76 21.18
CA CYS A 58 5.31 -4.54 20.41
C CYS A 58 6.61 -3.99 19.80
N TYR A 59 7.72 -4.10 20.54
CA TYR A 59 9.07 -3.81 20.06
C TYR A 59 9.44 -4.70 18.88
N GLY A 60 9.33 -6.03 19.01
CA GLY A 60 9.66 -6.96 17.93
C GLY A 60 8.87 -6.67 16.65
N ARG A 61 7.55 -6.43 16.77
CA ARG A 61 6.72 -6.08 15.62
C ARG A 61 7.11 -4.74 14.99
N LEU A 62 7.37 -3.69 15.77
CA LEU A 62 7.85 -2.41 15.21
C LEU A 62 9.22 -2.58 14.55
N LEU A 63 10.11 -3.33 15.19
CA LEU A 63 11.45 -3.57 14.67
C LEU A 63 11.39 -4.22 13.30
N SER A 64 10.56 -5.25 13.10
CA SER A 64 10.37 -5.88 11.79
C SER A 64 9.89 -4.89 10.72
N LEU A 65 8.93 -4.02 11.07
CA LEU A 65 8.45 -2.98 10.14
C LEU A 65 9.55 -1.95 9.84
N TYR A 66 10.31 -1.50 10.84
CA TYR A 66 11.42 -0.59 10.63
C TYR A 66 12.56 -1.22 9.83
N GLU A 67 12.85 -2.51 10.02
CA GLU A 67 13.87 -3.22 9.24
C GLU A 67 13.50 -3.31 7.76
N ILE A 68 12.20 -3.51 7.44
CA ILE A 68 11.70 -3.39 6.06
C ILE A 68 11.91 -1.97 5.53
N LYS A 69 11.44 -0.97 6.28
CA LYS A 69 11.43 0.45 5.84
C LYS A 69 12.82 1.06 5.73
N ALA A 70 13.76 0.66 6.60
CA ALA A 70 15.14 1.15 6.63
C ALA A 70 16.12 0.30 5.82
N GLY A 71 15.66 -0.82 5.22
CA GLY A 71 16.50 -1.67 4.38
C GLY A 71 17.00 -0.93 3.13
N THR A 72 17.93 -1.55 2.39
CA THR A 72 18.47 -0.98 1.12
C THR A 72 17.68 -1.40 -0.11
N ALA A 73 16.61 -2.18 0.08
CA ALA A 73 15.70 -2.60 -0.97
C ALA A 73 15.06 -1.41 -1.69
N THR A 74 14.64 -1.60 -2.94
CA THR A 74 13.86 -0.59 -3.67
C THR A 74 12.51 -0.34 -2.99
N ASP A 75 11.95 0.84 -3.20
CA ASP A 75 10.64 1.21 -2.65
C ASP A 75 9.56 0.18 -3.00
N ASP A 76 9.63 -0.40 -4.20
CA ASP A 76 8.77 -1.48 -4.70
C ASP A 76 8.86 -2.74 -3.87
N LEU A 77 10.06 -3.19 -3.56
CA LEU A 77 10.24 -4.38 -2.74
C LEU A 77 9.79 -4.13 -1.29
N ARG A 78 10.06 -2.94 -0.73
CA ARG A 78 9.61 -2.60 0.63
C ARG A 78 8.09 -2.54 0.74
N ALA A 79 7.40 -1.97 -0.25
CA ALA A 79 5.94 -1.94 -0.25
C ALA A 79 5.32 -3.35 -0.31
N GLU A 80 5.91 -4.27 -1.08
CA GLU A 80 5.45 -5.67 -1.07
C GLU A 80 5.67 -6.34 0.28
N GLN A 81 6.86 -6.18 0.86
CA GLN A 81 7.16 -6.72 2.19
C GLN A 81 6.22 -6.16 3.27
N LEU A 82 5.84 -4.88 3.18
CA LEU A 82 4.85 -4.27 4.07
C LEU A 82 3.44 -4.81 3.82
N ALA A 83 3.08 -5.09 2.57
CA ALA A 83 1.79 -5.69 2.22
C ALA A 83 1.68 -7.14 2.73
N GLU A 84 2.74 -7.92 2.60
CA GLU A 84 2.84 -9.27 3.19
C GLU A 84 2.78 -9.20 4.71
N ALA A 85 3.52 -8.27 5.32
CA ALA A 85 3.48 -8.04 6.76
C ALA A 85 2.06 -7.70 7.21
N LEU A 86 1.35 -6.81 6.50
CA LEU A 86 -0.05 -6.46 6.76
C LEU A 86 -0.96 -7.69 6.76
N LEU A 87 -0.90 -8.51 5.70
CA LEU A 87 -1.74 -9.70 5.58
C LEU A 87 -1.44 -10.73 6.67
N SER A 88 -0.18 -10.81 7.14
CA SER A 88 0.21 -11.67 8.25
C SER A 88 -0.29 -11.19 9.62
N LEU A 89 -0.77 -9.94 9.74
CA LEU A 89 -1.30 -9.42 11.01
C LEU A 89 -2.66 -9.99 11.36
N VAL A 90 -3.37 -10.58 10.39
CA VAL A 90 -4.73 -11.09 10.53
C VAL A 90 -4.76 -12.59 10.26
N SER A 91 -5.48 -13.33 11.10
CA SER A 91 -5.79 -14.73 10.81
C SER A 91 -6.77 -14.84 9.63
N ALA A 92 -6.85 -16.03 9.02
CA ALA A 92 -7.78 -16.28 7.92
C ALA A 92 -9.26 -16.05 8.31
N ASP A 93 -9.63 -16.33 9.56
CA ASP A 93 -10.98 -16.05 10.08
C ASP A 93 -11.23 -14.56 10.24
N GLN A 94 -10.28 -13.83 10.83
CA GLN A 94 -10.37 -12.37 10.94
C GLN A 94 -10.46 -11.70 9.58
N LEU A 95 -9.72 -12.21 8.60
CA LEU A 95 -9.76 -11.71 7.23
C LEU A 95 -11.14 -11.92 6.59
N ARG A 96 -11.69 -13.14 6.65
CA ARG A 96 -13.04 -13.42 6.15
C ARG A 96 -14.08 -12.54 6.82
N GLN A 97 -13.96 -12.32 8.12
CA GLN A 97 -14.87 -11.45 8.85
C GLN A 97 -14.70 -9.98 8.43
N ALA A 98 -13.47 -9.50 8.24
CA ALA A 98 -13.19 -8.16 7.76
C ALA A 98 -13.78 -7.91 6.37
N GLU A 99 -13.63 -8.86 5.43
CA GLU A 99 -14.21 -8.77 4.09
C GLU A 99 -15.75 -8.70 4.15
N ARG A 100 -16.39 -9.50 5.02
CA ARG A 100 -17.84 -9.46 5.24
C ARG A 100 -18.30 -8.11 5.81
N THR A 101 -17.60 -7.61 6.84
CA THR A 101 -17.90 -6.31 7.44
C THR A 101 -17.76 -5.19 6.43
N PHE A 102 -16.70 -5.19 5.62
CA PHE A 102 -16.48 -4.18 4.59
C PHE A 102 -17.63 -4.18 3.57
N ARG A 103 -18.00 -5.35 3.02
CA ARG A 103 -19.13 -5.48 2.10
C ARG A 103 -20.46 -5.01 2.69
N ALA A 104 -20.70 -5.28 3.98
CA ALA A 104 -21.90 -4.82 4.66
C ALA A 104 -21.92 -3.28 4.83
N SER A 105 -20.76 -2.66 5.01
CA SER A 105 -20.63 -1.20 5.20
C SER A 105 -20.56 -0.40 3.89
N GLU A 106 -20.09 -1.02 2.80
CA GLU A 106 -19.89 -0.38 1.50
C GLU A 106 -20.44 -1.30 0.40
N LYS A 107 -21.67 -1.02 -0.04
CA LYS A 107 -22.36 -1.85 -1.04
C LYS A 107 -21.60 -1.92 -2.36
N ARG A 108 -20.85 -0.88 -2.73
CA ARG A 108 -20.04 -0.87 -3.97
C ARG A 108 -18.90 -1.89 -3.91
N ALA A 109 -18.55 -2.43 -2.73
CA ALA A 109 -17.54 -3.48 -2.60
C ALA A 109 -17.88 -4.78 -3.35
N GLU A 110 -19.14 -4.98 -3.74
CA GLU A 110 -19.58 -6.14 -4.53
C GLU A 110 -18.87 -6.27 -5.88
N VAL A 111 -18.46 -5.15 -6.49
CA VAL A 111 -17.82 -5.12 -7.80
C VAL A 111 -16.29 -5.03 -7.75
N LEU A 112 -15.70 -5.07 -6.56
CA LEU A 112 -14.25 -5.08 -6.40
C LEU A 112 -13.65 -6.43 -6.77
N ALA A 113 -12.44 -6.39 -7.33
CA ALA A 113 -11.62 -7.57 -7.51
C ALA A 113 -11.32 -8.22 -6.14
N PRO A 114 -11.28 -9.57 -6.05
CA PRO A 114 -11.07 -10.26 -4.78
C PRO A 114 -9.80 -9.82 -4.03
N HIS A 115 -8.70 -9.58 -4.76
CA HIS A 115 -7.46 -9.09 -4.16
C HIS A 115 -7.58 -7.66 -3.62
N SER A 116 -8.30 -6.78 -4.33
CA SER A 116 -8.53 -5.42 -3.85
C SER A 116 -9.36 -5.41 -2.58
N LEU A 117 -10.47 -6.16 -2.57
CA LEU A 117 -11.31 -6.33 -1.39
C LEU A 117 -10.50 -6.84 -0.20
N ARG A 118 -9.66 -7.86 -0.41
CA ARG A 118 -8.81 -8.43 0.63
C ARG A 118 -7.89 -7.38 1.25
N PHE A 119 -7.24 -6.57 0.41
CA PHE A 119 -6.33 -5.52 0.88
C PHE A 119 -7.07 -4.42 1.65
N VAL A 120 -8.16 -3.87 1.11
CA VAL A 120 -8.91 -2.81 1.80
C VAL A 120 -9.55 -3.32 3.08
N ALA A 121 -10.15 -4.52 3.08
CA ALA A 121 -10.74 -5.10 4.28
C ALA A 121 -9.69 -5.34 5.38
N THR A 122 -8.50 -5.83 5.01
CA THR A 122 -7.39 -5.99 5.96
C THR A 122 -6.92 -4.64 6.48
N ALA A 123 -6.78 -3.65 5.62
CA ALA A 123 -6.36 -2.30 5.99
C ALA A 123 -7.34 -1.67 6.98
N GLU A 124 -8.66 -1.75 6.73
CA GLU A 124 -9.71 -1.27 7.63
C GLU A 124 -9.69 -2.03 8.95
N HIS A 125 -9.59 -3.36 8.92
CA HIS A 125 -9.51 -4.16 10.15
C HIS A 125 -8.30 -3.76 11.00
N VAL A 126 -7.11 -3.69 10.39
CA VAL A 126 -5.91 -3.25 11.09
C VAL A 126 -6.08 -1.83 11.60
N ALA A 127 -6.62 -0.91 10.80
CA ALA A 127 -6.91 0.45 11.22
C ALA A 127 -7.83 0.51 12.45
N THR A 128 -8.89 -0.31 12.54
CA THR A 128 -9.73 -0.35 13.76
C THR A 128 -8.95 -0.78 15.01
N GLN A 129 -8.00 -1.71 14.86
CA GLN A 129 -7.11 -2.09 15.96
C GLN A 129 -6.15 -0.95 16.31
N LEU A 130 -5.69 -0.18 15.31
CA LEU A 130 -4.87 1.02 15.52
C LEU A 130 -5.66 2.17 16.14
N GLU A 131 -6.97 2.32 15.89
CA GLU A 131 -7.79 3.39 16.50
C GLU A 131 -7.89 3.27 18.02
N SER A 132 -7.76 2.05 18.55
CA SER A 132 -7.66 1.84 19.99
C SER A 132 -6.35 2.39 20.60
N ASP A 133 -5.36 2.73 19.76
CA ASP A 133 -4.06 3.26 20.18
C ASP A 133 -3.48 4.26 19.14
N PRO A 134 -3.69 5.58 19.32
CA PRO A 134 -3.47 6.59 18.28
C PRO A 134 -2.00 6.83 17.88
N GLN A 135 -1.03 6.20 18.54
CA GLN A 135 0.41 6.45 18.31
C GLN A 135 1.15 5.25 17.71
N LEU A 136 0.42 4.41 16.98
CA LEU A 136 0.96 3.27 16.25
C LEU A 136 1.40 3.62 14.84
N GLU A 137 2.26 2.77 14.27
CA GLU A 137 2.78 2.95 12.92
C GLU A 137 1.74 2.54 11.86
N TRP A 138 1.22 3.51 11.11
CA TRP A 138 0.09 3.34 10.18
C TRP A 138 0.48 2.88 8.76
N SER A 139 1.78 2.81 8.42
CA SER A 139 2.20 2.45 7.06
C SER A 139 1.66 1.13 6.54
N PRO A 140 1.56 0.04 7.32
CA PRO A 140 0.95 -1.19 6.82
C PRO A 140 -0.50 -0.98 6.35
N ALA A 141 -1.30 -0.25 7.11
CA ALA A 141 -2.70 0.03 6.74
C ALA A 141 -2.77 0.93 5.49
N VAL A 142 -1.92 1.95 5.40
CA VAL A 142 -1.81 2.82 4.21
C VAL A 142 -1.36 2.05 2.96
N ILE A 143 -0.37 1.16 3.08
CA ILE A 143 0.06 0.27 2.00
C ILE A 143 -1.09 -0.63 1.57
N GLY A 144 -1.89 -1.15 2.50
CA GLY A 144 -3.08 -1.94 2.16
C GLY A 144 -4.04 -1.19 1.24
N LEU A 145 -4.35 0.07 1.53
CA LEU A 145 -5.18 0.91 0.65
C LEU A 145 -4.55 1.10 -0.74
N CYS A 146 -3.24 1.33 -0.81
CA CYS A 146 -2.52 1.50 -2.07
C CYS A 146 -2.50 0.21 -2.91
N LYS A 147 -2.25 -0.95 -2.28
CA LYS A 147 -2.26 -2.27 -2.93
C LYS A 147 -3.66 -2.65 -3.41
N ALA A 148 -4.71 -2.19 -2.74
CA ALA A 148 -6.07 -2.38 -3.22
C ALA A 148 -6.31 -1.64 -4.55
N VAL A 149 -5.77 -0.42 -4.71
CA VAL A 149 -5.80 0.30 -5.99
C VAL A 149 -4.97 -0.42 -7.05
N GLU A 150 -3.77 -0.91 -6.72
CA GLU A 150 -2.96 -1.71 -7.64
C GLU A 150 -3.72 -2.92 -8.16
N ALA A 151 -4.37 -3.67 -7.26
CA ALA A 151 -5.16 -4.83 -7.63
C ALA A 151 -6.32 -4.48 -8.59
N GLU A 152 -6.97 -3.33 -8.41
CA GLU A 152 -8.01 -2.87 -9.34
C GLU A 152 -7.44 -2.45 -10.69
N VAL A 153 -6.31 -1.74 -10.73
CA VAL A 153 -5.62 -1.40 -11.98
C VAL A 153 -5.27 -2.67 -12.75
N VAL A 154 -4.72 -3.67 -12.07
CA VAL A 154 -4.40 -4.97 -12.67
C VAL A 154 -5.66 -5.63 -13.21
N SER A 155 -6.69 -5.79 -12.37
CA SER A 155 -7.91 -6.52 -12.72
C SER A 155 -8.70 -5.86 -13.84
N ARG A 156 -8.76 -4.53 -13.86
CA ARG A 156 -9.66 -3.77 -14.75
C ARG A 156 -8.97 -3.27 -16.01
N ILE A 157 -7.66 -3.09 -15.98
CA ILE A 157 -6.91 -2.55 -17.10
C ILE A 157 -5.90 -3.55 -17.63
N LEU A 158 -4.96 -4.01 -16.79
CA LEU A 158 -3.81 -4.76 -17.30
C LEU A 158 -4.18 -6.17 -17.76
N ILE A 159 -5.08 -6.87 -17.06
CA ILE A 159 -5.57 -8.18 -17.50
C ILE A 159 -6.35 -8.05 -18.82
N PRO A 160 -7.34 -7.16 -18.97
CA PRO A 160 -7.99 -6.94 -20.27
C PRO A 160 -7.03 -6.53 -21.39
N LEU A 161 -6.01 -5.73 -21.10
CA LEU A 161 -4.97 -5.36 -22.06
C LEU A 161 -4.11 -6.55 -22.47
N ALA A 162 -3.72 -7.40 -21.52
CA ALA A 162 -2.99 -8.64 -21.80
C ALA A 162 -3.81 -9.57 -22.70
N LEU A 163 -5.11 -9.73 -22.42
CA LEU A 163 -6.00 -10.52 -23.26
C LEU A 163 -6.11 -9.96 -24.68
N LEU A 164 -6.22 -8.64 -24.83
CA LEU A 164 -6.28 -7.99 -26.15
C LEU A 164 -4.97 -8.11 -26.94
N THR A 165 -3.84 -8.19 -26.25
CA THR A 165 -2.50 -8.27 -26.85
C THR A 165 -1.98 -9.70 -27.01
N ALA A 166 -2.73 -10.73 -26.58
CA ALA A 166 -2.27 -12.12 -26.55
C ALA A 166 -1.77 -12.66 -27.91
N ASN A 167 -2.30 -12.14 -29.02
CA ASN A 167 -1.93 -12.53 -30.38
C ASN A 167 -1.12 -11.45 -31.13
N GLN A 168 -0.57 -10.46 -30.41
CA GLN A 168 0.18 -9.35 -30.96
C GLN A 168 1.68 -9.54 -30.71
N ASP A 169 2.53 -9.04 -31.61
CA ASP A 169 3.96 -8.97 -31.35
C ASP A 169 4.29 -7.73 -30.52
N LEU A 170 4.72 -7.97 -29.27
CA LEU A 170 5.15 -6.94 -28.32
C LEU A 170 6.68 -6.93 -28.12
N SER A 171 7.46 -7.57 -29.01
CA SER A 171 8.90 -7.73 -28.83
C SER A 171 9.67 -6.41 -28.75
N ASP A 172 9.25 -5.41 -29.52
CA ASP A 172 9.85 -4.06 -29.47
C ASP A 172 9.35 -3.26 -28.27
N ASP A 173 8.04 -3.33 -27.97
CA ASP A 173 7.46 -2.70 -26.79
C ASP A 173 8.13 -3.21 -25.51
N LYS A 174 8.45 -4.50 -25.41
CA LYS A 174 9.14 -5.12 -24.26
C LYS A 174 10.54 -4.53 -24.00
N LYS A 175 11.24 -4.08 -25.04
CA LYS A 175 12.58 -3.47 -24.92
C LYS A 175 12.50 -1.98 -24.59
N ASP A 176 11.34 -1.37 -24.73
CA ASP A 176 11.15 0.05 -24.46
C ASP A 176 11.27 0.36 -22.96
N LYS A 177 12.05 1.39 -22.63
CA LYS A 177 12.33 1.79 -21.25
C LYS A 177 11.10 2.28 -20.46
N ASP A 178 10.09 2.82 -21.13
CA ASP A 178 8.96 3.51 -20.52
C ASP A 178 7.70 2.63 -20.47
N ILE A 179 7.55 1.71 -21.42
CA ILE A 179 6.38 0.82 -21.53
C ILE A 179 6.73 -0.68 -21.42
N GLY A 180 8.00 -1.04 -21.45
CA GLY A 180 8.46 -2.44 -21.51
C GLY A 180 8.06 -3.29 -20.32
N ARG A 181 7.91 -2.70 -19.13
CA ARG A 181 7.37 -3.42 -17.96
C ARG A 181 5.90 -3.80 -18.13
N ILE A 182 5.09 -2.94 -18.77
CA ILE A 182 3.69 -3.25 -19.09
C ILE A 182 3.63 -4.31 -20.18
N ALA A 183 4.43 -4.17 -21.24
CA ALA A 183 4.51 -5.15 -22.31
C ALA A 183 4.94 -6.53 -21.79
N ALA A 184 5.95 -6.58 -20.93
CA ALA A 184 6.43 -7.82 -20.32
C ALA A 184 5.35 -8.53 -19.49
N TYR A 185 4.51 -7.78 -18.78
CA TYR A 185 3.37 -8.33 -18.05
C TYR A 185 2.26 -8.82 -18.99
N CYS A 186 1.98 -8.09 -20.07
CA CYS A 186 0.97 -8.50 -21.05
C CYS A 186 1.34 -9.79 -21.79
N ILE A 187 2.64 -10.01 -22.03
CA ILE A 187 3.18 -11.25 -22.63
C ILE A 187 3.05 -12.44 -21.67
N ASP A 188 3.22 -12.21 -20.37
CA ASP A 188 3.32 -13.25 -19.36
C ASP A 188 2.71 -12.74 -18.06
N THR A 189 1.40 -13.02 -17.90
CA THR A 189 0.58 -12.52 -16.80
C THR A 189 0.87 -13.20 -15.46
N GLU A 190 1.65 -14.28 -15.46
CA GLU A 190 2.17 -14.93 -14.24
C GLU A 190 3.33 -14.13 -13.61
N ARG A 191 3.89 -13.15 -14.32
CA ARG A 191 4.89 -12.24 -13.77
C ARG A 191 4.29 -11.32 -12.73
N LYS A 192 5.16 -10.77 -11.87
CA LYS A 192 4.80 -9.69 -10.96
C LYS A 192 4.11 -8.56 -11.74
N PRO A 193 2.89 -8.16 -11.35
CA PRO A 193 2.21 -7.05 -11.99
C PRO A 193 3.00 -5.73 -11.82
N PRO A 194 2.90 -4.82 -12.80
CA PRO A 194 3.44 -3.47 -12.70
C PRO A 194 2.88 -2.69 -11.50
N GLU A 195 3.75 -1.97 -10.78
CA GLU A 195 3.35 -1.12 -9.63
C GLU A 195 2.69 0.19 -10.09
N LEU A 196 2.07 0.93 -9.16
CA LEU A 196 1.37 2.20 -9.45
C LEU A 196 2.25 3.19 -10.24
N GLY A 197 3.51 3.36 -9.82
CA GLY A 197 4.44 4.28 -10.47
C GLY A 197 4.76 3.88 -11.91
N THR A 198 4.95 2.58 -12.15
CA THR A 198 5.18 2.02 -13.49
C THR A 198 3.97 2.26 -14.39
N PHE A 199 2.75 2.01 -13.87
CA PHE A 199 1.54 2.22 -14.65
C PHE A 199 1.23 3.70 -14.89
N ALA A 200 1.46 4.57 -13.89
CA ALA A 200 1.33 6.03 -14.06
C ALA A 200 2.31 6.56 -15.12
N HIS A 201 3.53 6.02 -15.17
CA HIS A 201 4.51 6.35 -16.20
C HIS A 201 4.10 5.86 -17.59
N PHE A 202 3.52 4.66 -17.68
CA PHE A 202 2.91 4.17 -18.92
C PHE A 202 1.80 5.12 -19.41
N LEU A 203 0.88 5.53 -18.53
CA LEU A 203 -0.17 6.50 -18.88
C LEU A 203 0.42 7.83 -19.34
N GLN A 204 1.46 8.34 -18.68
CA GLN A 204 2.17 9.55 -19.12
C GLN A 204 2.65 9.40 -20.57
N THR A 205 3.27 8.26 -20.91
CA THR A 205 3.73 7.97 -22.29
C THR A 205 2.56 7.90 -23.26
N VAL A 206 1.49 7.18 -22.91
CA VAL A 206 0.27 7.10 -23.73
C VAL A 206 -0.31 8.49 -23.96
N ILE A 207 -0.38 9.35 -22.95
CA ILE A 207 -1.02 10.67 -23.02
C ILE A 207 -0.20 11.64 -23.88
N HIS A 208 1.12 11.63 -23.77
CA HIS A 208 1.95 12.70 -24.33
C HIS A 208 2.79 12.33 -25.55
N SER A 209 3.09 11.05 -25.79
CA SER A 209 3.94 10.64 -26.91
C SER A 209 3.11 10.36 -28.16
N LYS A 210 3.08 11.32 -29.10
CA LYS A 210 2.38 11.15 -30.39
C LYS A 210 2.97 10.03 -31.24
N ASP A 211 4.30 10.03 -31.38
CA ASP A 211 5.04 9.03 -32.16
C ASP A 211 4.73 7.60 -31.69
N ARG A 212 4.78 7.36 -30.38
CA ARG A 212 4.51 6.02 -29.84
C ARG A 212 3.06 5.57 -29.98
N ARG A 213 2.09 6.49 -30.08
CA ARG A 213 0.70 6.10 -30.39
C ARG A 213 0.57 5.49 -31.79
N GLU A 214 1.48 5.83 -32.70
CA GLU A 214 1.50 5.32 -34.07
C GLU A 214 2.35 4.06 -34.18
N THR A 215 3.47 4.00 -33.44
CA THR A 215 4.48 2.93 -33.59
C THR A 215 4.35 1.78 -32.59
N SER A 216 3.85 2.02 -31.37
CA SER A 216 3.73 0.98 -30.34
C SER A 216 2.47 0.14 -30.51
N THR A 217 2.62 -1.18 -30.60
CA THR A 217 1.48 -2.12 -30.66
C THR A 217 0.72 -2.13 -29.35
N LEU A 218 1.43 -2.16 -28.22
CA LEU A 218 0.82 -2.10 -26.89
C LEU A 218 -0.04 -0.85 -26.70
N ILE A 219 0.48 0.35 -27.05
CA ILE A 219 -0.27 1.60 -26.88
C ILE A 219 -1.50 1.62 -27.79
N ARG A 220 -1.39 1.14 -29.03
CA ARG A 220 -2.56 1.05 -29.92
C ARG A 220 -3.64 0.14 -29.36
N CYS A 221 -3.27 -1.04 -28.84
CA CYS A 221 -4.20 -1.94 -28.17
C CYS A 221 -4.83 -1.29 -26.92
N PHE A 222 -4.05 -0.58 -26.11
CA PHE A 222 -4.58 0.15 -24.96
C PHE A 222 -5.58 1.24 -25.36
N LEU A 223 -5.30 1.99 -26.43
CA LEU A 223 -6.23 2.98 -26.97
C LEU A 223 -7.49 2.34 -27.57
N GLU A 224 -7.39 1.17 -28.20
CA GLU A 224 -8.55 0.40 -28.65
C GLU A 224 -9.41 -0.08 -27.48
N LEU A 225 -8.78 -0.59 -26.43
CA LEU A 225 -9.45 -1.03 -25.21
C LEU A 225 -10.20 0.12 -24.55
N THR A 226 -9.53 1.26 -24.35
CA THR A 226 -10.14 2.44 -23.72
C THR A 226 -11.31 3.00 -24.51
N ARG A 227 -11.31 2.93 -25.86
CA ARG A 227 -12.48 3.34 -26.67
C ARG A 227 -13.76 2.56 -26.35
N LYS A 228 -13.65 1.36 -25.76
CA LYS A 228 -14.82 0.55 -25.37
C LYS A 228 -15.39 0.97 -24.02
N TRP A 229 -14.69 1.83 -23.28
CA TRP A 229 -15.03 2.20 -21.91
C TRP A 229 -15.70 3.57 -21.80
N THR A 230 -16.71 3.64 -20.92
CA THR A 230 -17.52 4.84 -20.68
C THR A 230 -16.72 6.02 -20.15
N GLY A 231 -15.69 5.79 -19.32
CA GLY A 231 -14.86 6.83 -18.72
C GLY A 231 -13.48 6.99 -19.35
N SER A 232 -13.33 6.65 -20.63
CA SER A 232 -12.07 6.76 -21.37
C SER A 232 -11.44 8.16 -21.33
N THR A 233 -12.27 9.21 -21.28
CA THR A 233 -11.83 10.60 -21.14
C THR A 233 -11.04 10.81 -19.86
N TRP A 234 -11.52 10.34 -18.72
CA TRP A 234 -10.81 10.46 -17.44
C TRP A 234 -9.55 9.59 -17.39
N ILE A 235 -9.54 8.42 -18.02
CA ILE A 235 -8.34 7.56 -18.07
C ILE A 235 -7.21 8.23 -18.86
N LEU A 236 -7.55 8.93 -19.95
CA LEU A 236 -6.58 9.56 -20.86
C LEU A 236 -6.35 11.06 -20.58
N ASP A 237 -7.03 11.64 -19.60
CA ASP A 237 -6.83 13.03 -19.19
C ASP A 237 -5.51 13.17 -18.39
N PRO A 238 -4.67 14.18 -18.69
CA PRO A 238 -3.44 14.43 -17.94
C PRO A 238 -3.63 14.64 -16.42
N GLN A 239 -4.82 15.14 -16.03
CA GLN A 239 -5.27 15.35 -14.64
C GLN A 239 -6.24 14.26 -14.14
N GLY A 240 -6.50 13.23 -14.95
CA GLY A 240 -7.35 12.10 -14.59
C GLY A 240 -6.58 11.00 -13.86
N LEU A 241 -6.72 9.75 -14.32
CA LEU A 241 -6.17 8.57 -13.64
C LEU A 241 -4.67 8.70 -13.35
N ARG A 242 -3.88 9.17 -14.31
CA ARG A 242 -2.43 9.35 -14.15
C ARG A 242 -2.07 10.29 -12.99
N TYR A 243 -2.78 11.41 -12.86
CA TYR A 243 -2.55 12.37 -11.77
C TYR A 243 -2.95 11.80 -10.41
N ALA A 244 -4.11 11.11 -10.33
CA ALA A 244 -4.54 10.46 -9.11
C ALA A 244 -3.54 9.38 -8.63
N LEU A 245 -3.01 8.56 -9.55
CA LEU A 245 -1.97 7.58 -9.23
C LEU A 245 -0.66 8.23 -8.79
N ALA A 246 -0.29 9.38 -9.36
CA ALA A 246 0.90 10.12 -8.96
C ALA A 246 0.77 10.66 -7.53
N ILE A 247 -0.40 11.21 -7.16
CA ILE A 247 -0.70 11.60 -5.77
C ILE A 247 -0.61 10.39 -4.85
N LEU A 248 -1.30 9.30 -5.20
CA LEU A 248 -1.31 8.09 -4.37
C LEU A 248 0.12 7.55 -4.12
N THR A 249 0.95 7.57 -5.16
CA THR A 249 2.34 7.12 -5.10
C THR A 249 3.19 8.02 -4.21
N ALA A 250 3.17 9.33 -4.45
CA ALA A 250 4.06 10.28 -3.77
C ALA A 250 3.60 10.60 -2.33
N SER A 251 2.31 10.84 -2.13
CA SER A 251 1.77 11.33 -0.85
C SER A 251 1.50 10.23 0.17
N TYR A 252 1.42 8.97 -0.25
CA TYR A 252 1.04 7.86 0.63
C TYR A 252 1.95 6.64 0.47
N ARG A 253 1.94 6.00 -0.70
CA ARG A 253 2.62 4.71 -0.89
C ARG A 253 4.13 4.79 -0.64
N ASN A 254 4.81 5.79 -1.19
CA ASN A 254 6.25 5.95 -0.98
C ASN A 254 6.56 6.32 0.46
N ARG A 255 5.84 7.29 1.05
CA ARG A 255 6.01 7.64 2.47
C ARG A 255 5.83 6.42 3.38
N ALA A 256 4.85 5.56 3.09
CA ALA A 256 4.61 4.35 3.84
C ALA A 256 5.75 3.32 3.73
N ALA A 257 6.40 3.23 2.56
CA ALA A 257 7.53 2.35 2.29
C ALA A 257 8.88 2.91 2.81
N HIS A 258 8.98 4.23 3.02
CA HIS A 258 10.14 4.94 3.56
C HIS A 258 10.05 5.12 5.06
N ILE A 259 11.12 5.58 5.71
CA ILE A 259 11.20 5.73 7.18
C ILE A 259 10.22 6.75 7.80
N ASP A 260 9.35 7.37 7.01
CA ASP A 260 8.35 8.31 7.51
C ASP A 260 7.38 7.62 8.49
N GLU A 261 7.02 8.33 9.55
CA GLU A 261 5.97 7.89 10.46
C GLU A 261 4.64 8.39 9.91
N LEU A 262 3.74 7.46 9.59
CA LEU A 262 2.40 7.80 9.12
C LEU A 262 1.43 7.79 10.29
N SER A 263 0.54 8.77 10.30
CA SER A 263 -0.46 8.99 11.33
C SER A 263 -1.84 8.44 10.94
N ARG A 264 -2.77 8.48 11.89
CA ARG A 264 -4.20 8.23 11.64
C ARG A 264 -4.76 9.17 10.57
N GLN A 265 -4.33 10.43 10.55
CA GLN A 265 -4.80 11.40 9.56
C GLN A 265 -4.32 11.02 8.16
N ASP A 266 -3.05 10.62 8.01
CA ASP A 266 -2.52 10.14 6.73
C ASP A 266 -3.31 8.94 6.19
N TYR A 267 -3.71 8.02 7.08
CA TYR A 267 -4.58 6.91 6.71
C TYR A 267 -5.98 7.37 6.29
N ALA A 268 -6.61 8.26 7.06
CA ALA A 268 -7.93 8.79 6.74
C ALA A 268 -7.95 9.54 5.39
N ASP A 269 -6.93 10.35 5.12
CA ASP A 269 -6.77 11.07 3.86
C ASP A 269 -6.53 10.12 2.69
N CYS A 270 -5.67 9.11 2.88
CA CYS A 270 -5.47 8.05 1.88
C CYS A 270 -6.77 7.29 1.60
N ARG A 271 -7.51 6.92 2.64
CA ARG A 271 -8.79 6.22 2.56
C ARG A 271 -9.83 7.05 1.82
N GLN A 272 -9.92 8.35 2.11
CA GLN A 272 -10.82 9.25 1.40
C GLN A 272 -10.42 9.40 -0.08
N HIS A 273 -9.13 9.50 -0.37
CA HIS A 273 -8.64 9.60 -1.75
C HIS A 273 -8.88 8.32 -2.56
N THR A 274 -8.79 7.14 -1.93
CA THR A 274 -8.90 5.83 -2.61
C THR A 274 -10.33 5.30 -2.63
N PHE A 275 -10.98 5.21 -1.47
CA PHE A 275 -12.29 4.58 -1.25
C PHE A 275 -13.36 5.56 -0.73
N GLY A 276 -13.07 6.86 -0.63
CA GLY A 276 -14.07 7.87 -0.32
C GLY A 276 -15.21 7.92 -1.34
N LYS A 277 -16.23 8.76 -1.12
CA LYS A 277 -17.41 8.83 -2.00
C LYS A 277 -17.04 8.95 -3.48
N GLU A 278 -16.08 9.82 -3.79
CA GLU A 278 -15.52 10.07 -5.13
C GLU A 278 -14.11 9.48 -5.27
N GLY A 279 -13.78 8.47 -4.47
CA GLY A 279 -12.46 7.88 -4.41
C GLY A 279 -12.01 7.26 -5.72
N LEU A 280 -10.69 7.23 -5.91
CA LEU A 280 -10.01 6.70 -7.10
C LEU A 280 -10.53 5.33 -7.54
N VAL A 281 -10.78 4.42 -6.59
CA VAL A 281 -11.26 3.07 -6.91
C VAL A 281 -12.63 3.10 -7.58
N TRP A 282 -13.55 3.92 -7.09
CA TRP A 282 -14.89 4.01 -7.65
C TRP A 282 -14.90 4.71 -9.00
N GLN A 283 -14.04 5.73 -9.17
CA GLN A 283 -13.84 6.33 -10.48
C GLN A 283 -13.30 5.30 -11.47
N LEU A 284 -12.28 4.52 -11.08
CA LEU A 284 -11.72 3.46 -11.92
C LEU A 284 -12.76 2.39 -12.27
N VAL A 285 -13.60 1.99 -11.30
CA VAL A 285 -14.69 1.04 -11.52
C VAL A 285 -15.63 1.54 -12.61
N VAL A 286 -16.17 2.74 -12.46
CA VAL A 286 -17.12 3.34 -13.41
C VAL A 286 -16.45 3.58 -14.75
N SER A 287 -15.21 4.09 -14.75
CA SER A 287 -14.50 4.45 -15.99
C SER A 287 -14.08 3.26 -16.84
N THR A 288 -14.10 2.03 -16.29
CA THR A 288 -13.75 0.79 -17.01
C THR A 288 -14.97 -0.06 -17.35
N GLU A 289 -16.19 0.44 -17.11
CA GLU A 289 -17.41 -0.20 -17.61
C GLU A 289 -17.49 -0.05 -19.14
N THR A 290 -17.87 -1.12 -19.83
CA THR A 290 -18.08 -1.08 -21.28
C THR A 290 -19.35 -0.31 -21.63
N HIS A 291 -19.34 0.42 -22.75
CA HIS A 291 -20.57 0.97 -23.32
C HIS A 291 -21.61 -0.16 -23.47
N LYS A 292 -22.80 0.04 -22.92
CA LYS A 292 -23.95 -0.82 -23.17
C LYS A 292 -24.53 -0.56 -24.55
#